data_AF-A0A955V8H5-F1
#
_entry.id   AF-A0A955V8H5-F1
#
_cell.length_a   1.000
_cell.length_b   1.000
_cell.length_c   1.000
_cell.angle_alpha   90.00
_cell.angle_beta   90.00
_cell.angle_gamma   90.00
#
_symmetry.space_group_name_H-M   'P 1'
#
loop_
_entity.id
_entity.type
_entity.pdbx_description
1 polymer ?
#
loop_
_entity_poly.entity_id
_entity_poly.type
_entity_poly.pdbx_seq_one_letter_code
_entity_poly.pdbx_strand_id
1 'polypeptide(L)'
;MKNQASARVALLLALSALPLALAAGCGDDDDGASVDTTTAGDADAAGDAADTTGGDTADTDATAPPSPISVRRTETEADLVTGPVPFGRLGRSYVLENGLVRFLVQDAGASAVYQLYGGSVVGADNARAPGLPGESVLRELFPVVDFRVHAPDTVTIVADGSDGERGILRLEGPLASSKIIAVLDAVAGTADLRVAVEYELGRGARDLIIRTIIENPTDEEVSVLAGDFMVASNLLQIFAYGPGFATGGTLGDTQWLAFRGEGVSYGYVYPATGVFSAPFVESSGTFAILDPALTIPAHGTRSLERRLLVGDGSLSDVVDRLYPAVGTPASPVSGAVHDPDGAAVAGAWVTALPITAAGAQGGAAVNQARTDATGAFAMTLPPGDYDLIASGTERKPSEPARVTVAADGAVTDVALTLTPPASVTVAVTTDMPAPTGGGSAPVKVALRALDEDANDTRLGDFGRRGGWRVEFVGPGYDTLTIAPGHYRVVLSRGPELAPVTLDDVLLEDGGTITAHLARA
;
A
#
# COMPACT_ATOMS: atom_id res chain seq x y z
N MET A 1 31.07 -8.11 -21.94
CA MET A 1 30.15 -6.99 -21.64
C MET A 1 29.13 -7.29 -20.53
N LYS A 2 28.67 -8.54 -20.29
CA LYS A 2 27.90 -8.93 -19.07
C LYS A 2 28.56 -8.52 -17.73
N ASN A 3 29.88 -8.38 -17.69
CA ASN A 3 30.63 -7.99 -16.48
C ASN A 3 30.42 -6.53 -16.03
N GLN A 4 30.05 -5.59 -16.92
CA GLN A 4 29.93 -4.18 -16.52
C GLN A 4 28.59 -3.87 -15.82
N ALA A 5 27.47 -4.37 -16.34
CA ALA A 5 26.16 -4.27 -15.67
C ALA A 5 26.20 -4.97 -14.29
N SER A 6 26.77 -6.18 -14.24
CA SER A 6 26.96 -6.93 -12.99
C SER A 6 27.84 -6.19 -11.98
N ALA A 7 28.90 -5.51 -12.43
CA ALA A 7 29.78 -4.72 -11.55
C ALA A 7 29.08 -3.47 -10.99
N ARG A 8 28.21 -2.82 -11.76
CA ARG A 8 27.42 -1.67 -11.30
C ARG A 8 26.35 -2.07 -10.28
N VAL A 9 25.66 -3.20 -10.50
CA VAL A 9 24.72 -3.76 -9.52
C VAL A 9 25.45 -4.17 -8.23
N ALA A 10 26.62 -4.80 -8.33
CA ALA A 10 27.44 -5.15 -7.17
C ALA A 10 27.92 -3.92 -6.39
N LEU A 11 28.28 -2.83 -7.08
CA LEU A 11 28.64 -1.56 -6.45
C LEU A 11 27.44 -0.95 -5.73
N LEU A 12 26.24 -0.99 -6.34
CA LEU A 12 24.99 -0.53 -5.72
C LEU A 12 24.67 -1.30 -4.44
N LEU A 13 24.76 -2.63 -4.47
CA LEU A 13 24.56 -3.51 -3.30
C LEU A 13 25.60 -3.26 -2.19
N ALA A 14 26.84 -2.91 -2.56
CA ALA A 14 27.87 -2.56 -1.59
C ALA A 14 27.61 -1.20 -0.93
N LEU A 15 27.02 -0.25 -1.67
CA LEU A 15 26.65 1.08 -1.16
C LEU A 15 25.37 1.06 -0.31
N SER A 16 24.41 0.16 -0.58
CA SER A 16 23.20 -0.01 0.22
C SER A 16 23.45 -0.62 1.61
N ALA A 17 24.63 -1.20 1.83
CA ALA A 17 25.07 -1.66 3.16
C ALA A 17 25.58 -0.52 4.07
N LEU A 18 25.68 0.71 3.56
CA LEU A 18 25.95 1.90 4.38
C LEU A 18 24.62 2.58 4.78
N PRO A 19 24.41 2.87 6.08
CA PRO A 19 23.24 3.64 6.50
C PRO A 19 23.33 5.07 5.94
N LEU A 20 22.47 5.41 4.97
CA LEU A 20 22.24 6.80 4.57
C LEU A 20 21.46 7.50 5.69
N ALA A 21 22.16 8.30 6.50
CA ALA A 21 21.52 9.22 7.42
C ALA A 21 21.09 10.48 6.64
N LEU A 22 19.83 10.55 6.22
CA LEU A 22 19.22 11.81 5.78
C LEU A 22 18.72 12.58 7.00
N ALA A 23 19.25 13.79 7.17
CA ALA A 23 18.89 14.71 8.23
C ALA A 23 17.47 15.25 8.00
N ALA A 24 16.56 14.97 8.94
CA ALA A 24 15.31 15.70 9.08
C ALA A 24 15.63 17.12 9.57
N GLY A 25 15.51 18.11 8.67
CA GLY A 25 15.52 19.51 9.04
C GLY A 25 14.14 19.92 9.53
N CYS A 26 13.99 20.14 10.84
CA CYS A 26 12.86 20.87 11.40
C CYS A 26 12.93 22.33 10.93
N GLY A 27 11.81 22.86 10.44
CA GLY A 27 11.59 24.29 10.29
C GLY A 27 10.34 24.67 11.07
N ASP A 28 10.56 25.23 12.26
CA ASP A 28 9.63 26.13 12.95
C ASP A 28 9.72 27.50 12.25
N ASP A 29 8.58 28.17 12.03
CA ASP A 29 8.29 29.47 12.65
C ASP A 29 6.91 30.00 12.22
N ASP A 30 6.26 30.58 13.23
CA ASP A 30 5.00 31.31 13.35
C ASP A 30 4.58 32.24 12.19
N ASP A 31 3.25 32.38 12.00
CA ASP A 31 2.57 33.66 12.21
C ASP A 31 1.04 33.49 12.18
N GLY A 32 0.38 34.00 13.23
CA GLY A 32 -1.04 33.82 13.47
C GLY A 32 -1.96 34.79 12.73
N ALA A 33 -3.24 34.42 12.67
CA ALA A 33 -4.35 35.37 12.62
C ALA A 33 -5.62 34.72 13.20
N SER A 34 -6.03 35.27 14.34
CA SER A 34 -7.30 35.05 15.02
C SER A 34 -8.47 35.57 14.18
N VAL A 35 -9.53 34.79 14.03
CA VAL A 35 -10.90 35.32 13.86
C VAL A 35 -11.83 34.50 14.73
N ASP A 36 -12.32 35.15 15.78
CA ASP A 36 -13.45 34.74 16.59
C ASP A 36 -14.71 35.43 16.01
N THR A 37 -15.79 34.68 15.82
CA THR A 37 -17.18 35.13 16.05
C THR A 37 -18.15 33.95 15.89
N THR A 38 -18.69 33.56 17.05
CA THR A 38 -20.08 33.13 17.34
C THR A 38 -21.11 33.34 16.20
N THR A 39 -22.17 32.55 15.98
CA THR A 39 -23.20 32.08 16.92
C THR A 39 -24.22 31.16 16.19
N ALA A 40 -24.69 30.13 16.88
CA ALA A 40 -26.00 29.46 16.90
C ALA A 40 -26.94 29.40 15.67
N GLY A 41 -27.49 28.20 15.45
CA GLY A 41 -28.73 27.98 14.69
C GLY A 41 -29.15 26.51 14.69
N ASP A 42 -29.77 26.05 15.79
CA ASP A 42 -30.60 24.84 15.86
C ASP A 42 -31.73 24.88 14.82
N ALA A 43 -32.02 23.72 14.20
CA ALA A 43 -33.37 23.35 13.81
C ALA A 43 -33.47 21.83 13.59
N ASP A 44 -34.07 21.17 14.57
CA ASP A 44 -34.72 19.87 14.44
C ASP A 44 -35.77 19.87 13.31
N ALA A 45 -35.85 18.76 12.58
CA ALA A 45 -37.10 18.31 11.96
C ALA A 45 -37.09 16.79 11.77
N ALA A 46 -37.78 16.13 12.70
CA ALA A 46 -38.27 14.76 12.56
C ALA A 46 -39.57 14.73 11.74
N GLY A 47 -39.85 13.57 11.12
CA GLY A 47 -41.10 13.24 10.43
C GLY A 47 -40.82 12.82 8.99
N ASP A 48 -41.33 11.72 8.45
CA ASP A 48 -42.43 10.88 8.88
C ASP A 48 -42.36 9.55 8.12
N ALA A 49 -42.93 8.51 8.73
CA ALA A 49 -43.04 7.18 8.16
C ALA A 49 -44.15 7.11 7.10
N ALA A 50 -43.91 6.41 5.99
CA ALA A 50 -44.99 5.87 5.16
C ALA A 50 -44.56 4.54 4.51
N ASP A 51 -45.22 3.50 5.00
CA ASP A 51 -45.44 2.17 4.47
C ASP A 51 -45.80 2.16 2.97
N THR A 52 -45.10 1.34 2.18
CA THR A 52 -45.63 0.78 0.92
C THR A 52 -45.09 -0.65 0.70
N THR A 53 -45.93 -1.61 1.05
CA THR A 53 -46.29 -2.86 0.34
C THR A 53 -45.34 -3.43 -0.72
N GLY A 54 -45.12 -4.74 -0.60
CA GLY A 54 -44.23 -5.55 -1.43
C GLY A 54 -44.54 -5.61 -2.93
N GLY A 55 -43.48 -5.83 -3.68
CA GLY A 55 -43.47 -6.14 -5.10
C GLY A 55 -42.15 -6.84 -5.43
N ASP A 56 -42.26 -8.15 -5.65
CA ASP A 56 -41.23 -9.06 -6.17
C ASP A 56 -40.61 -8.48 -7.47
N THR A 57 -39.33 -8.09 -7.43
CA THR A 57 -38.57 -7.77 -8.63
C THR A 57 -37.26 -8.53 -8.60
N ALA A 58 -37.18 -9.49 -9.51
CA ALA A 58 -36.00 -10.25 -9.85
C ALA A 58 -34.76 -9.36 -9.95
N ASP A 59 -33.73 -9.78 -9.24
CA ASP A 59 -32.39 -9.27 -9.28
C ASP A 59 -31.79 -9.56 -10.67
N THR A 60 -32.03 -8.65 -11.62
CA THR A 60 -31.22 -8.53 -12.82
C THR A 60 -30.26 -7.40 -12.59
N ASP A 61 -29.15 -7.71 -11.93
CA ASP A 61 -27.95 -6.89 -11.89
C ASP A 61 -27.36 -6.82 -13.31
N ALA A 62 -28.02 -6.05 -14.17
CA ALA A 62 -27.52 -5.65 -15.47
C ALA A 62 -26.49 -4.56 -15.19
N THR A 63 -25.26 -5.00 -14.90
CA THR A 63 -24.09 -4.14 -14.71
C THR A 63 -24.06 -3.13 -15.86
N ALA A 64 -24.19 -1.84 -15.56
CA ALA A 64 -24.04 -0.78 -16.55
C ALA A 64 -22.72 -1.01 -17.31
N PRO A 65 -22.67 -0.82 -18.64
CA PRO A 65 -21.43 -0.99 -19.37
C PRO A 65 -20.35 -0.11 -18.72
N PRO A 66 -19.13 -0.64 -18.49
CA PRO A 66 -18.08 0.11 -17.83
C PRO A 66 -17.89 1.44 -18.56
N SER A 67 -17.79 2.54 -17.80
CA SER A 67 -17.64 3.89 -18.33
C SER A 67 -16.56 3.92 -19.41
N PRO A 68 -16.78 4.68 -20.50
CA PRO A 68 -15.83 4.75 -21.61
C PRO A 68 -14.46 5.19 -21.11
N ILE A 69 -13.42 4.69 -21.78
CA ILE A 69 -12.04 5.12 -21.51
C ILE A 69 -11.93 6.59 -21.88
N SER A 70 -11.19 7.35 -21.09
CA SER A 70 -10.90 8.74 -21.36
C SER A 70 -9.44 9.04 -21.03
N VAL A 71 -8.72 9.64 -21.97
CA VAL A 71 -7.42 10.29 -21.76
C VAL A 71 -7.54 11.75 -22.10
N ARG A 72 -7.24 12.60 -21.12
CA ARG A 72 -7.40 14.05 -21.26
C ARG A 72 -6.53 14.81 -20.29
N ARG A 73 -6.30 16.09 -20.59
CA ARG A 73 -5.65 17.01 -19.65
C ARG A 73 -6.60 17.31 -18.49
N THR A 74 -6.05 17.54 -17.31
CA THR A 74 -6.83 17.99 -16.15
C THR A 74 -7.23 19.46 -16.30
N GLU A 75 -8.52 19.74 -16.22
CA GLU A 75 -9.10 21.08 -16.34
C GLU A 75 -9.89 21.47 -15.08
N THR A 76 -10.43 20.48 -14.36
CA THR A 76 -11.22 20.67 -13.13
C THR A 76 -10.70 19.80 -12.00
N GLU A 77 -11.02 20.16 -10.75
CA GLU A 77 -10.62 19.36 -9.57
C GLU A 77 -11.14 17.92 -9.61
N ALA A 78 -12.29 17.69 -10.24
CA ALA A 78 -12.86 16.36 -10.43
C ALA A 78 -11.96 15.45 -11.30
N ASP A 79 -11.06 16.02 -12.09
CA ASP A 79 -10.13 15.28 -12.95
C ASP A 79 -8.93 14.74 -12.18
N LEU A 80 -8.67 15.28 -10.99
CA LEU A 80 -7.55 14.86 -10.18
C LEU A 80 -7.85 13.52 -9.50
N VAL A 81 -6.81 12.70 -9.40
CA VAL A 81 -6.80 11.56 -8.49
C VAL A 81 -6.44 12.08 -7.10
N THR A 82 -7.36 11.93 -6.16
CA THR A 82 -7.21 12.40 -4.77
C THR A 82 -6.85 11.25 -3.83
N GLY A 83 -6.47 11.59 -2.60
CA GLY A 83 -6.15 10.63 -1.55
C GLY A 83 -5.44 11.30 -0.39
N PRO A 84 -4.94 10.53 0.60
CA PRO A 84 -4.15 11.07 1.70
C PRO A 84 -2.86 11.78 1.26
N VAL A 85 -2.34 11.47 0.07
CA VAL A 85 -1.08 12.05 -0.46
C VAL A 85 -1.22 12.47 -1.93
N PRO A 86 -2.05 13.48 -2.26
CA PRO A 86 -2.28 13.87 -3.65
C PRO A 86 -1.17 14.81 -4.16
N PHE A 87 -0.60 14.50 -5.33
CA PHE A 87 0.45 15.33 -5.97
C PHE A 87 0.03 15.91 -7.33
N GLY A 88 -1.22 15.66 -7.74
CA GLY A 88 -1.80 16.18 -8.96
C GLY A 88 -1.91 17.71 -9.01
N ARG A 89 -1.80 18.29 -10.20
CA ARG A 89 -2.00 19.74 -10.41
C ARG A 89 -2.89 19.99 -11.64
N LEU A 90 -3.87 20.89 -11.48
CA LEU A 90 -4.75 21.31 -12.58
C LEU A 90 -3.95 21.93 -13.73
N GLY A 91 -4.29 21.56 -14.97
CA GLY A 91 -3.62 22.03 -16.18
C GLY A 91 -2.16 21.58 -16.30
N ARG A 92 -1.67 20.72 -15.40
CA ARG A 92 -0.29 20.24 -15.33
C ARG A 92 -0.22 18.72 -15.17
N SER A 93 -1.31 18.04 -15.46
CA SER A 93 -1.41 16.59 -15.43
C SER A 93 -2.41 16.11 -16.48
N TYR A 94 -2.36 14.83 -16.77
CA TYR A 94 -3.28 14.11 -17.63
C TYR A 94 -3.91 13.00 -16.80
N VAL A 95 -5.22 12.82 -16.95
CA VAL A 95 -5.95 11.71 -16.35
C VAL A 95 -6.20 10.66 -17.42
N LEU A 96 -5.90 9.41 -17.08
CA LEU A 96 -6.32 8.22 -17.81
C LEU A 96 -7.32 7.48 -16.94
N GLU A 97 -8.56 7.36 -17.38
CA GLU A 97 -9.63 6.76 -16.57
C GLU A 97 -10.55 5.86 -17.40
N ASN A 98 -11.15 4.88 -16.73
CA ASN A 98 -12.27 4.09 -17.23
C ASN A 98 -13.26 3.88 -16.07
N GLY A 99 -14.29 3.05 -16.26
CA GLY A 99 -15.28 2.77 -15.21
C GLY A 99 -14.76 2.06 -13.94
N LEU A 100 -13.49 1.64 -13.91
CA LEU A 100 -12.90 0.84 -12.82
C LEU A 100 -11.72 1.53 -12.12
N VAL A 101 -10.89 2.27 -12.85
CA VAL A 101 -9.64 2.84 -12.33
C VAL A 101 -9.33 4.21 -12.94
N ARG A 102 -8.52 4.98 -12.22
CA ARG A 102 -8.03 6.32 -12.62
C ARG A 102 -6.54 6.44 -12.33
N PHE A 103 -5.79 6.96 -13.29
CA PHE A 103 -4.36 7.24 -13.18
C PHE A 103 -4.09 8.70 -13.50
N LEU A 104 -3.14 9.29 -12.78
CA LEU A 104 -2.73 10.67 -12.99
C LEU A 104 -1.26 10.74 -13.39
N VAL A 105 -0.99 11.29 -14.57
CA VAL A 105 0.36 11.43 -15.14
C VAL A 105 0.72 12.91 -15.22
N GLN A 106 1.91 13.29 -14.78
CA GLN A 106 2.35 14.68 -14.85
C GLN A 106 2.62 15.13 -16.30
N ASP A 107 2.38 16.40 -16.60
CA ASP A 107 2.81 17.03 -17.86
C ASP A 107 4.35 17.08 -17.95
N ALA A 108 4.88 17.45 -19.11
CA ALA A 108 6.30 17.73 -19.26
C ALA A 108 6.75 18.94 -18.41
N GLY A 109 8.05 19.04 -18.13
CA GLY A 109 8.65 20.12 -17.35
C GLY A 109 9.01 19.70 -15.92
N ALA A 110 8.81 20.56 -14.93
CA ALA A 110 9.17 20.28 -13.54
C ALA A 110 8.15 19.37 -12.86
N SER A 111 8.61 18.30 -12.21
CA SER A 111 7.74 17.46 -11.36
C SER A 111 7.39 18.17 -10.05
N ALA A 112 6.34 17.67 -9.41
CA ALA A 112 5.83 18.16 -8.13
C ALA A 112 6.28 17.30 -6.94
N VAL A 113 7.07 16.25 -7.18
CA VAL A 113 7.34 15.19 -6.19
C VAL A 113 8.84 14.91 -6.08
N TYR A 114 9.30 13.66 -6.24
CA TYR A 114 10.70 13.25 -6.02
C TYR A 114 11.54 13.40 -7.29
N GLN A 115 10.99 13.01 -8.44
CA GLN A 115 11.65 13.27 -9.71
C GLN A 115 11.74 14.78 -9.94
N LEU A 116 12.80 15.24 -10.62
CA LEU A 116 12.90 16.66 -11.02
C LEU A 116 12.07 17.00 -12.26
N TYR A 117 11.79 15.99 -13.08
CA TYR A 117 11.13 16.11 -14.37
C TYR A 117 9.76 15.47 -14.31
N GLY A 118 8.79 16.04 -15.02
CA GLY A 118 7.45 15.51 -15.11
C GLY A 118 7.36 14.21 -15.92
N GLY A 119 6.13 13.83 -16.25
CA GLY A 119 5.84 12.57 -16.94
C GLY A 119 5.77 11.33 -16.08
N SER A 120 5.90 11.46 -14.76
CA SER A 120 5.68 10.38 -13.80
C SER A 120 4.20 10.14 -13.52
N VAL A 121 3.85 8.93 -13.08
CA VAL A 121 2.52 8.63 -12.52
C VAL A 121 2.53 9.08 -11.07
N VAL A 122 1.63 10.00 -10.68
CA VAL A 122 1.57 10.62 -9.34
C VAL A 122 0.24 10.37 -8.61
N GLY A 123 -0.58 9.47 -9.15
CA GLY A 123 -1.82 9.04 -8.54
C GLY A 123 -2.37 7.82 -9.25
N ALA A 124 -2.88 6.88 -8.47
CA ALA A 124 -3.56 5.68 -8.97
C ALA A 124 -4.62 5.27 -7.96
N ASP A 125 -5.88 5.18 -8.39
CA ASP A 125 -7.01 4.83 -7.55
C ASP A 125 -8.09 4.09 -8.35
N ASN A 126 -9.02 3.47 -7.63
CA ASN A 126 -10.25 2.97 -8.21
C ASN A 126 -11.10 4.16 -8.73
N ALA A 127 -11.87 3.92 -9.78
CA ALA A 127 -12.92 4.85 -10.18
C ALA A 127 -14.02 4.81 -9.12
N ARG A 128 -14.21 5.93 -8.42
CA ARG A 128 -15.18 6.07 -7.34
C ARG A 128 -16.39 6.85 -7.81
N ALA A 129 -17.52 6.65 -7.13
CA ALA A 129 -18.70 7.45 -7.36
C ALA A 129 -18.37 8.95 -7.14
N PRO A 130 -18.95 9.86 -7.93
CA PRO A 130 -18.71 11.29 -7.78
C PRO A 130 -18.96 11.77 -6.35
N GLY A 131 -18.03 12.56 -5.82
CA GLY A 131 -18.11 13.13 -4.47
C GLY A 131 -17.56 12.23 -3.35
N LEU A 132 -17.27 10.96 -3.61
CA LEU A 132 -16.50 10.14 -2.66
C LEU A 132 -15.03 10.57 -2.66
N PRO A 133 -14.38 10.64 -1.49
CA PRO A 133 -12.94 10.91 -1.43
C PRO A 133 -12.17 9.78 -2.13
N GLY A 134 -11.06 10.16 -2.77
CA GLY A 134 -10.09 9.18 -3.27
C GLY A 134 -9.24 8.60 -2.14
N GLU A 135 -8.60 7.47 -2.42
CA GLU A 135 -7.74 6.72 -1.48
C GLU A 135 -6.33 6.52 -2.05
N SER A 136 -5.96 7.23 -3.13
CA SER A 136 -4.63 7.08 -3.72
C SER A 136 -3.53 7.37 -2.69
N VAL A 137 -2.66 6.38 -2.48
CA VAL A 137 -1.47 6.51 -1.63
C VAL A 137 -0.16 6.28 -2.40
N LEU A 138 -0.25 6.06 -3.72
CA LEU A 138 0.87 6.15 -4.64
C LEU A 138 1.36 7.60 -4.69
N ARG A 139 2.67 7.82 -4.49
CA ARG A 139 3.26 9.17 -4.56
C ARG A 139 3.84 9.44 -5.94
N GLU A 140 4.69 8.54 -6.43
CA GLU A 140 5.31 8.68 -7.74
C GLU A 140 5.77 7.33 -8.30
N LEU A 141 5.62 7.11 -9.61
CA LEU A 141 6.23 6.01 -10.36
C LEU A 141 6.82 6.58 -11.66
N PHE A 142 8.09 6.32 -11.90
CA PHE A 142 8.77 6.85 -13.08
C PHE A 142 9.87 5.94 -13.63
N PRO A 143 10.08 5.95 -14.95
CA PRO A 143 11.05 5.08 -15.59
C PRO A 143 12.49 5.55 -15.40
N VAL A 144 13.37 4.55 -15.30
CA VAL A 144 14.81 4.70 -15.19
C VAL A 144 15.48 3.90 -16.31
N VAL A 145 16.49 4.50 -16.95
CA VAL A 145 17.35 3.85 -17.94
C VAL A 145 18.80 4.20 -17.62
N ASP A 146 19.58 3.18 -17.29
CA ASP A 146 20.98 3.23 -16.85
C ASP A 146 21.23 4.29 -15.77
N PHE A 147 20.36 4.29 -14.74
CA PHE A 147 20.31 5.25 -13.63
C PHE A 147 20.07 6.71 -14.01
N ARG A 148 19.69 6.97 -15.26
CA ARG A 148 19.13 8.25 -15.71
C ARG A 148 17.61 8.17 -15.72
N VAL A 149 16.96 9.32 -15.58
CA VAL A 149 15.49 9.44 -15.57
C VAL A 149 15.02 10.05 -16.87
N HIS A 150 13.80 9.73 -17.28
CA HIS A 150 13.18 10.37 -18.45
C HIS A 150 12.85 11.83 -18.15
N ALA A 151 13.23 12.75 -19.04
CA ALA A 151 12.91 14.16 -18.93
C ALA A 151 12.10 14.57 -20.18
N PRO A 152 10.79 14.33 -20.20
CA PRO A 152 9.98 14.58 -21.38
C PRO A 152 9.90 16.07 -21.71
N ASP A 153 10.03 16.39 -22.99
CA ASP A 153 9.80 17.72 -23.55
C ASP A 153 8.40 17.82 -24.17
N THR A 154 7.81 16.68 -24.52
CA THR A 154 6.52 16.60 -25.22
C THR A 154 5.62 15.57 -24.59
N VAL A 155 4.31 15.86 -24.60
CA VAL A 155 3.25 14.96 -24.19
C VAL A 155 2.18 14.97 -25.28
N THR A 156 1.79 13.79 -25.76
CA THR A 156 0.82 13.61 -26.84
C THR A 156 -0.22 12.59 -26.41
N ILE A 157 -1.50 12.95 -26.53
CA ILE A 157 -2.60 11.99 -26.46
C ILE A 157 -2.65 11.29 -27.82
N VAL A 158 -2.15 10.05 -27.87
CA VAL A 158 -2.11 9.24 -29.10
C VAL A 158 -3.48 8.64 -29.39
N ALA A 159 -4.18 8.23 -28.33
CA ALA A 159 -5.57 7.78 -28.37
C ALA A 159 -6.28 8.30 -27.12
N ASP A 160 -7.41 8.98 -27.30
CA ASP A 160 -8.19 9.54 -26.19
C ASP A 160 -9.20 8.55 -25.59
N GLY A 161 -9.35 7.36 -26.19
CA GLY A 161 -10.33 6.35 -25.82
C GLY A 161 -11.71 6.53 -26.44
N SER A 162 -11.91 7.54 -27.30
CA SER A 162 -13.21 7.81 -27.95
C SER A 162 -13.67 6.70 -28.91
N ASP A 163 -12.75 5.85 -29.38
CA ASP A 163 -13.04 4.66 -30.16
C ASP A 163 -13.52 3.46 -29.31
N GLY A 164 -13.45 3.59 -27.98
CA GLY A 164 -13.87 2.56 -27.02
C GLY A 164 -12.86 1.41 -26.83
N GLU A 165 -11.69 1.47 -27.45
CA GLU A 165 -10.70 0.39 -27.40
C GLU A 165 -9.63 0.66 -26.33
N ARG A 166 -8.89 1.77 -26.47
CA ARG A 166 -7.77 2.10 -25.58
C ARG A 166 -7.48 3.59 -25.50
N GLY A 167 -7.04 4.02 -24.33
CA GLY A 167 -6.45 5.33 -24.09
C GLY A 167 -4.93 5.23 -24.07
N ILE A 168 -4.23 6.08 -24.81
CA ILE A 168 -2.76 6.11 -24.85
C ILE A 168 -2.26 7.54 -24.71
N LEU A 169 -1.45 7.77 -23.67
CA LEU A 169 -0.65 8.98 -23.48
C LEU A 169 0.82 8.65 -23.76
N ARG A 170 1.45 9.38 -24.67
CA ARG A 170 2.88 9.23 -24.99
C ARG A 170 3.66 10.46 -24.58
N LEU A 171 4.80 10.23 -23.94
CA LEU A 171 5.74 11.27 -23.53
C LEU A 171 7.09 11.00 -24.19
N GLU A 172 7.70 12.01 -24.79
CA GLU A 172 8.97 11.88 -25.51
C GLU A 172 9.96 12.93 -25.03
N GLY A 173 11.22 12.50 -24.87
CA GLY A 173 12.29 13.38 -24.43
C GLY A 173 13.59 12.62 -24.10
N PRO A 174 14.64 13.35 -23.74
CA PRO A 174 15.94 12.77 -23.41
C PRO A 174 15.96 12.06 -22.05
N LEU A 175 17.07 11.38 -21.78
CA LEU A 175 17.46 10.95 -20.45
C LEU A 175 18.27 12.05 -19.74
N ALA A 176 17.95 12.29 -18.47
CA ALA A 176 18.61 13.28 -17.63
C ALA A 176 19.14 12.68 -16.32
N SER A 177 20.03 13.42 -15.66
CA SER A 177 20.52 13.07 -14.33
C SER A 177 19.37 13.10 -13.34
N SER A 178 19.26 12.10 -12.47
CA SER A 178 18.18 12.02 -11.48
C SER A 178 18.24 13.18 -10.50
N LYS A 179 19.46 13.57 -10.06
CA LYS A 179 19.72 14.49 -8.95
C LYS A 179 19.09 14.08 -7.61
N ILE A 180 18.53 12.87 -7.53
CA ILE A 180 17.91 12.33 -6.32
C ILE A 180 19.02 11.84 -5.38
N ILE A 181 19.95 11.05 -5.91
CA ILE A 181 21.09 10.50 -5.16
C ILE A 181 22.36 10.69 -5.99
N ALA A 182 23.29 11.49 -5.47
CA ALA A 182 24.54 11.83 -6.18
C ALA A 182 25.35 10.58 -6.61
N VAL A 183 25.28 9.51 -5.82
CA VAL A 183 25.93 8.24 -6.13
C VAL A 183 25.31 7.56 -7.35
N LEU A 184 23.98 7.59 -7.50
CA LEU A 184 23.30 7.06 -8.70
C LEU A 184 23.74 7.81 -9.95
N ASP A 185 23.79 9.14 -9.86
CA ASP A 185 24.24 9.99 -10.96
C ASP A 185 25.71 9.75 -11.33
N ALA A 186 26.56 9.41 -10.35
CA ALA A 186 27.98 9.13 -10.59
C ALA A 186 28.22 7.79 -11.30
N VAL A 187 27.31 6.83 -11.18
CA VAL A 187 27.42 5.50 -11.85
C VAL A 187 26.54 5.38 -13.09
N ALA A 188 25.78 6.43 -13.43
CA ALA A 188 24.85 6.44 -14.54
C ALA A 188 25.54 6.27 -15.90
N GLY A 189 24.77 5.74 -16.85
CA GLY A 189 25.18 5.62 -18.24
C GLY A 189 25.47 6.94 -18.92
N THR A 190 26.30 6.89 -19.95
CA THR A 190 26.60 8.06 -20.79
C THR A 190 26.15 7.90 -22.24
N ALA A 191 25.55 6.76 -22.60
CA ALA A 191 25.03 6.54 -23.94
C ALA A 191 23.94 7.58 -24.28
N ASP A 192 23.99 8.08 -25.51
CA ASP A 192 22.99 9.01 -26.03
C ASP A 192 21.79 8.20 -26.53
N LEU A 193 20.79 8.01 -25.66
CA LEU A 193 19.59 7.23 -25.94
C LEU A 193 18.39 8.16 -25.95
N ARG A 194 17.44 7.89 -26.86
CA ARG A 194 16.14 8.56 -26.88
C ARG A 194 15.09 7.67 -26.24
N VAL A 195 14.22 8.28 -25.44
CA VAL A 195 13.21 7.55 -24.69
C VAL A 195 11.82 8.13 -24.94
N ALA A 196 10.91 7.23 -25.25
CA ALA A 196 9.48 7.48 -25.19
C ALA A 196 8.87 6.61 -24.08
N VAL A 197 7.89 7.16 -23.37
CA VAL A 197 7.12 6.44 -22.36
C VAL A 197 5.66 6.50 -22.77
N GLU A 198 5.02 5.34 -22.89
CA GLU A 198 3.60 5.23 -23.12
C GLU A 198 2.89 4.71 -21.88
N TYR A 199 1.80 5.39 -21.55
CA TYR A 199 0.82 4.96 -20.57
C TYR A 199 -0.44 4.56 -21.32
N GLU A 200 -0.80 3.28 -21.24
CA GLU A 200 -1.92 2.69 -21.97
C GLU A 200 -2.93 2.10 -21.00
N LEU A 201 -4.20 2.49 -21.15
CA LEU A 201 -5.32 1.97 -20.38
C LEU A 201 -6.36 1.35 -21.33
N GLY A 202 -6.65 0.07 -21.12
CA GLY A 202 -7.65 -0.67 -21.89
C GLY A 202 -9.07 -0.56 -21.33
N ARG A 203 -10.06 -0.95 -22.14
CA ARG A 203 -11.45 -1.01 -21.73
C ARG A 203 -11.63 -2.09 -20.66
N GLY A 204 -12.20 -1.71 -19.51
CA GLY A 204 -12.41 -2.65 -18.40
C GLY A 204 -11.13 -3.20 -17.78
N ALA A 205 -9.96 -2.68 -18.17
CA ALA A 205 -8.70 -3.00 -17.53
C ALA A 205 -8.62 -2.32 -16.15
N ARG A 206 -7.96 -2.98 -15.21
CA ARG A 206 -7.65 -2.44 -13.86
C ARG A 206 -6.15 -2.19 -13.69
N ASP A 207 -5.43 -2.19 -14.80
CA ASP A 207 -3.99 -2.05 -14.87
C ASP A 207 -3.60 -1.00 -15.91
N LEU A 208 -2.60 -0.20 -15.56
CA LEU A 208 -1.92 0.70 -16.49
C LEU A 208 -0.75 -0.05 -17.11
N ILE A 209 -0.74 -0.16 -18.43
CA ILE A 209 0.42 -0.65 -19.16
C ILE A 209 1.40 0.50 -19.31
N ILE A 210 2.63 0.29 -18.86
CA ILE A 210 3.73 1.25 -18.90
C ILE A 210 4.78 0.70 -19.85
N ARG A 211 4.97 1.38 -20.99
CA ARG A 211 5.93 0.97 -22.02
C ARG A 211 7.02 2.01 -22.15
N THR A 212 8.25 1.65 -21.80
CA THR A 212 9.42 2.50 -22.02
C THR A 212 10.12 2.01 -23.28
N ILE A 213 10.10 2.84 -24.30
CA ILE A 213 10.67 2.59 -25.63
C ILE A 213 12.00 3.31 -25.68
N ILE A 214 13.08 2.58 -25.89
CA ILE A 214 14.45 3.08 -25.89
C ILE A 214 15.04 2.89 -27.29
N GLU A 215 15.37 4.00 -27.92
CA GLU A 215 16.05 4.06 -29.22
C GLU A 215 17.53 4.33 -29.00
N ASN A 216 18.36 3.53 -29.65
CA ASN A 216 19.80 3.69 -29.70
C ASN A 216 20.20 4.26 -31.08
N PRO A 217 20.45 5.58 -31.20
CA PRO A 217 20.87 6.20 -32.45
C PRO A 217 22.36 5.99 -32.77
N THR A 218 23.11 5.30 -31.90
CA THR A 218 24.56 5.13 -32.05
C THR A 218 24.90 3.96 -32.98
N ASP A 219 26.15 3.95 -33.46
CA ASP A 219 26.71 2.88 -34.31
C ASP A 219 27.09 1.61 -33.52
N GLU A 220 26.99 1.63 -32.19
CA GLU A 220 27.35 0.51 -31.32
C GLU A 220 26.14 -0.04 -30.59
N GLU A 221 26.19 -1.33 -30.26
CA GLU A 221 25.20 -1.93 -29.36
C GLU A 221 25.39 -1.40 -27.94
N VAL A 222 24.29 -1.02 -27.29
CA VAL A 222 24.29 -0.52 -25.91
C VAL A 222 23.53 -1.48 -25.01
N SER A 223 24.10 -1.81 -23.86
CA SER A 223 23.42 -2.57 -22.80
C SER A 223 23.10 -1.64 -21.64
N VAL A 224 21.84 -1.56 -21.25
CA VAL A 224 21.36 -0.72 -20.15
C VAL A 224 20.67 -1.54 -19.08
N LEU A 225 20.69 -1.04 -17.85
CA LEU A 225 19.69 -1.41 -16.85
C LEU A 225 18.46 -0.55 -17.08
N ALA A 226 17.26 -1.12 -17.03
CA ALA A 226 16.04 -0.35 -17.22
C ALA A 226 14.96 -0.83 -16.26
N GLY A 227 14.08 0.09 -15.87
CA GLY A 227 12.93 -0.24 -15.05
C GLY A 227 12.29 1.01 -14.48
N ASP A 228 11.91 0.98 -13.20
CA ASP A 228 11.21 2.08 -12.55
C ASP A 228 11.76 2.37 -11.15
N PHE A 229 11.68 3.65 -10.76
CA PHE A 229 11.60 4.01 -9.35
C PHE A 229 10.14 4.20 -8.97
N MET A 230 9.76 3.61 -7.85
CA MET A 230 8.45 3.82 -7.26
C MET A 230 8.60 4.41 -5.87
N VAL A 231 7.76 5.38 -5.55
CA VAL A 231 7.62 5.98 -4.24
C VAL A 231 6.18 5.81 -3.79
N ALA A 232 6.01 5.11 -2.68
CA ALA A 232 4.75 4.82 -2.05
C ALA A 232 4.72 5.44 -0.65
N SER A 233 3.52 5.74 -0.14
CA SER A 233 3.37 6.21 1.24
C SER A 233 3.70 5.12 2.26
N ASN A 234 4.02 5.51 3.50
CA ASN A 234 4.12 4.59 4.65
C ASN A 234 2.78 3.96 5.05
N LEU A 235 1.69 4.34 4.37
CA LEU A 235 0.35 3.77 4.45
C LEU A 235 0.21 2.44 3.68
N LEU A 236 1.26 2.01 2.97
CA LEU A 236 1.29 0.74 2.25
C LEU A 236 2.20 -0.27 2.96
N GLN A 237 1.70 -1.49 3.11
CA GLN A 237 2.50 -2.64 3.48
C GLN A 237 2.96 -3.36 2.21
N ILE A 238 4.27 -3.54 2.09
CA ILE A 238 4.89 -4.18 0.93
C ILE A 238 4.73 -5.69 1.05
N PHE A 239 4.46 -6.32 -0.09
CA PHE A 239 4.40 -7.74 -0.28
C PHE A 239 5.15 -8.11 -1.57
N ALA A 240 5.92 -9.19 -1.55
CA ALA A 240 6.65 -9.63 -2.73
C ALA A 240 6.51 -11.15 -2.94
N TYR A 241 6.55 -11.57 -4.20
CA TYR A 241 6.58 -12.99 -4.53
C TYR A 241 7.83 -13.66 -3.95
N GLY A 242 7.64 -14.69 -3.12
CA GLY A 242 8.70 -15.39 -2.41
C GLY A 242 8.77 -15.03 -0.92
N PRO A 243 9.21 -13.81 -0.54
CA PRO A 243 9.36 -13.44 0.87
C PRO A 243 8.06 -12.93 1.54
N GLY A 244 6.96 -12.77 0.80
CA GLY A 244 5.69 -12.28 1.34
C GLY A 244 5.84 -10.90 1.97
N PHE A 245 5.42 -10.74 3.23
CA PHE A 245 5.58 -9.51 4.01
C PHE A 245 6.99 -9.30 4.60
N ALA A 246 7.90 -10.28 4.50
CA ALA A 246 9.25 -10.18 5.05
C ALA A 246 10.18 -9.41 4.10
N THR A 247 9.85 -8.15 3.80
CA THR A 247 10.47 -7.33 2.75
C THR A 247 11.56 -6.38 3.26
N GLY A 248 12.20 -6.69 4.40
CA GLY A 248 13.24 -5.84 4.98
C GLY A 248 14.56 -5.93 4.19
N GLY A 249 15.09 -4.80 3.74
CA GLY A 249 16.38 -4.72 3.05
C GLY A 249 16.28 -4.92 1.54
N THR A 250 17.08 -5.82 0.98
CA THR A 250 17.09 -6.14 -0.46
C THR A 250 16.16 -7.32 -0.73
N LEU A 251 15.19 -7.15 -1.63
CA LEU A 251 14.24 -8.21 -2.00
C LEU A 251 14.86 -9.28 -2.92
N GLY A 252 15.96 -8.96 -3.59
CA GLY A 252 16.58 -9.85 -4.58
C GLY A 252 15.73 -9.95 -5.84
N ASP A 253 15.76 -11.12 -6.48
CA ASP A 253 14.95 -11.43 -7.66
C ASP A 253 13.53 -11.80 -7.25
N THR A 254 12.53 -11.14 -7.83
CA THR A 254 11.11 -11.39 -7.60
C THR A 254 10.33 -11.30 -8.89
N GLN A 255 9.16 -11.93 -8.95
CA GLN A 255 8.33 -11.97 -10.16
C GLN A 255 7.35 -10.80 -10.23
N TRP A 256 6.88 -10.35 -9.08
CA TRP A 256 5.94 -9.26 -8.92
C TRP A 256 6.02 -8.69 -7.50
N LEU A 257 5.60 -7.45 -7.38
CA LEU A 257 5.40 -6.76 -6.10
C LEU A 257 3.91 -6.47 -5.93
N ALA A 258 3.48 -6.43 -4.69
CA ALA A 258 2.16 -5.97 -4.33
C ALA A 258 2.23 -5.10 -3.07
N PHE A 259 1.23 -4.24 -2.92
CA PHE A 259 1.17 -3.25 -1.85
C PHE A 259 -0.23 -3.27 -1.30
N ARG A 260 -0.36 -3.58 -0.01
CA ARG A 260 -1.63 -3.60 0.70
C ARG A 260 -1.81 -2.26 1.42
N GLY A 261 -2.92 -1.58 1.16
CA GLY A 261 -3.36 -0.37 1.88
C GLY A 261 -4.75 -0.56 2.48
N GLU A 262 -5.27 0.46 3.14
CA GLU A 262 -6.58 0.37 3.80
C GLU A 262 -7.76 0.46 2.82
N GLY A 263 -7.67 1.33 1.82
CA GLY A 263 -8.73 1.56 0.81
C GLY A 263 -8.27 1.42 -0.65
N VAL A 264 -7.01 1.07 -0.86
CA VAL A 264 -6.42 0.80 -2.19
C VAL A 264 -5.25 -0.17 -2.04
N SER A 265 -5.08 -1.04 -3.03
CA SER A 265 -3.90 -1.90 -3.16
C SER A 265 -3.28 -1.75 -4.53
N TYR A 266 -2.00 -2.07 -4.65
CA TYR A 266 -1.29 -1.99 -5.93
C TYR A 266 -0.58 -3.30 -6.24
N GLY A 267 -0.51 -3.64 -7.52
CA GLY A 267 0.32 -4.72 -8.03
C GLY A 267 1.29 -4.18 -9.07
N TYR A 268 2.48 -4.75 -9.15
CA TYR A 268 3.47 -4.36 -10.14
C TYR A 268 4.17 -5.60 -10.70
N VAL A 269 4.24 -5.72 -12.02
CA VAL A 269 4.78 -6.90 -12.71
C VAL A 269 5.46 -6.55 -14.02
N TYR A 270 6.44 -7.39 -14.39
CA TYR A 270 7.04 -7.47 -15.72
C TYR A 270 6.54 -8.74 -16.44
N PRO A 271 5.48 -8.67 -17.26
CA PRO A 271 4.89 -9.87 -17.85
C PRO A 271 5.85 -10.64 -18.77
N ALA A 272 6.73 -9.93 -19.49
CA ALA A 272 7.59 -10.54 -20.50
C ALA A 272 8.78 -11.32 -19.92
N THR A 273 9.41 -10.81 -18.87
CA THR A 273 10.57 -11.46 -18.22
C THR A 273 10.17 -12.33 -17.05
N GLY A 274 9.06 -12.00 -16.38
CA GLY A 274 8.55 -12.69 -15.20
C GLY A 274 9.45 -12.60 -13.98
N VAL A 275 10.61 -11.91 -14.06
CA VAL A 275 11.57 -11.72 -12.96
C VAL A 275 12.25 -10.36 -13.11
N PHE A 276 12.38 -9.64 -12.00
CA PHE A 276 13.15 -8.40 -11.89
C PHE A 276 13.81 -8.31 -10.51
N SER A 277 14.80 -7.43 -10.39
CA SER A 277 15.47 -7.16 -9.12
C SER A 277 14.86 -5.95 -8.44
N ALA A 278 14.62 -6.05 -7.13
CA ALA A 278 14.32 -4.90 -6.27
C ALA A 278 15.45 -4.71 -5.25
N PRO A 279 16.58 -4.09 -5.65
CA PRO A 279 17.80 -4.09 -4.84
C PRO A 279 17.70 -3.19 -3.59
N PHE A 280 16.74 -2.27 -3.57
CA PHE A 280 16.60 -1.27 -2.52
C PHE A 280 15.13 -1.09 -2.12
N VAL A 281 14.87 -1.30 -0.83
CA VAL A 281 13.62 -0.95 -0.17
C VAL A 281 13.97 -0.06 1.02
N GLU A 282 13.65 1.23 0.93
CA GLU A 282 13.80 2.13 2.07
C GLU A 282 12.53 2.16 2.92
N SER A 283 12.70 2.38 4.22
CA SER A 283 11.60 2.63 5.16
C SER A 283 10.67 3.80 4.77
N SER A 284 11.10 4.68 3.85
CA SER A 284 10.33 5.79 3.30
C SER A 284 9.32 5.37 2.22
N GLY A 285 9.35 4.11 1.78
CA GLY A 285 8.52 3.60 0.69
C GLY A 285 9.10 3.87 -0.70
N THR A 286 10.42 4.00 -0.83
CA THR A 286 11.10 4.15 -2.13
C THR A 286 11.70 2.83 -2.60
N PHE A 287 11.47 2.48 -3.87
CA PHE A 287 11.82 1.20 -4.48
C PHE A 287 12.50 1.40 -5.82
N ALA A 288 13.67 0.79 -5.99
CA ALA A 288 14.24 0.57 -7.32
C ALA A 288 13.70 -0.76 -7.84
N ILE A 289 13.17 -0.78 -9.06
CA ILE A 289 12.70 -1.99 -9.71
C ILE A 289 13.41 -2.09 -11.05
N LEU A 290 14.36 -3.01 -11.16
CA LEU A 290 15.31 -3.05 -12.27
C LEU A 290 15.27 -4.40 -13.00
N ASP A 291 15.17 -4.35 -14.31
CA ASP A 291 15.46 -5.47 -15.20
C ASP A 291 17.00 -5.63 -15.31
N PRO A 292 17.54 -6.86 -15.13
CA PRO A 292 18.97 -7.10 -15.05
C PRO A 292 19.80 -6.75 -16.31
N ALA A 293 19.23 -6.67 -17.52
CA ALA A 293 19.89 -6.03 -18.67
C ALA A 293 19.02 -6.02 -19.95
N LEU A 294 18.86 -4.84 -20.55
CA LEU A 294 18.29 -4.67 -21.87
C LEU A 294 19.38 -4.31 -22.89
N THR A 295 19.57 -5.16 -23.90
CA THR A 295 20.51 -4.94 -25.00
C THR A 295 19.80 -4.32 -26.21
N ILE A 296 20.25 -3.14 -26.61
CA ILE A 296 19.68 -2.32 -27.68
C ILE A 296 20.68 -2.28 -28.85
N PRO A 297 20.33 -2.87 -30.01
CA PRO A 297 21.20 -2.85 -31.18
C PRO A 297 21.55 -1.42 -31.63
N ALA A 298 22.67 -1.26 -32.32
CA ALA A 298 23.00 -0.04 -33.05
C ALA A 298 21.85 0.34 -33.99
N HIS A 299 21.46 1.62 -34.03
CA HIS A 299 20.30 2.13 -34.77
C HIS A 299 18.99 1.38 -34.49
N GLY A 300 18.90 0.73 -33.34
CA GLY A 300 17.81 -0.16 -32.98
C GLY A 300 16.92 0.40 -31.88
N THR A 301 15.79 -0.29 -31.68
CA THR A 301 14.84 0.02 -30.61
C THR A 301 14.57 -1.22 -29.77
N ARG A 302 14.36 -1.00 -28.47
CA ARG A 302 13.80 -1.99 -27.55
C ARG A 302 12.74 -1.35 -26.68
N SER A 303 11.77 -2.14 -26.26
CA SER A 303 10.72 -1.71 -25.35
C SER A 303 10.71 -2.57 -24.11
N LEU A 304 10.44 -1.94 -22.98
CA LEU A 304 10.22 -2.58 -21.70
C LEU A 304 8.77 -2.34 -21.28
N GLU A 305 7.99 -3.40 -21.11
CA GLU A 305 6.58 -3.32 -20.70
C GLU A 305 6.40 -3.79 -19.26
N ARG A 306 5.69 -2.97 -18.49
CA ARG A 306 5.31 -3.23 -17.10
C ARG A 306 3.84 -2.94 -16.91
N ARG A 307 3.25 -3.50 -15.85
CA ARG A 307 1.87 -3.24 -15.49
C ARG A 307 1.78 -2.78 -14.04
N LEU A 308 1.08 -1.68 -13.83
CA LEU A 308 0.68 -1.20 -12.50
C LEU A 308 -0.82 -1.49 -12.33
N LEU A 309 -1.13 -2.45 -11.45
CA LEU A 309 -2.49 -2.84 -11.11
C LEU A 309 -2.99 -1.99 -9.94
N VAL A 310 -4.28 -1.66 -9.96
CA VAL A 310 -4.99 -1.03 -8.82
C VAL A 310 -6.05 -1.99 -8.31
N GLY A 311 -6.14 -2.12 -6.99
CA GLY A 311 -7.14 -2.92 -6.30
C GLY A 311 -7.80 -2.21 -5.14
N ASP A 312 -8.61 -2.94 -4.38
CA ASP A 312 -9.55 -2.40 -3.39
C ASP A 312 -8.98 -2.20 -1.97
N GLY A 313 -7.69 -2.47 -1.77
CA GLY A 313 -7.06 -2.49 -0.45
C GLY A 313 -6.69 -3.90 0.01
N SER A 314 -7.40 -4.91 -0.46
CA SER A 314 -7.01 -6.30 -0.25
C SER A 314 -5.82 -6.68 -1.12
N LEU A 315 -4.99 -7.58 -0.60
CA LEU A 315 -3.87 -8.12 -1.37
C LEU A 315 -4.37 -9.12 -2.42
N SER A 316 -5.41 -9.90 -2.10
CA SER A 316 -6.02 -10.88 -3.01
C SER A 316 -6.53 -10.25 -4.29
N ASP A 317 -7.16 -9.07 -4.23
CA ASP A 317 -7.67 -8.41 -5.44
C ASP A 317 -6.55 -8.13 -6.46
N VAL A 318 -5.32 -7.83 -6.03
CA VAL A 318 -4.17 -7.64 -6.95
C VAL A 318 -3.42 -8.94 -7.22
N VAL A 319 -3.18 -9.79 -6.22
CA VAL A 319 -2.40 -11.02 -6.36
C VAL A 319 -3.10 -12.05 -7.25
N ASP A 320 -4.43 -12.16 -7.15
CA ASP A 320 -5.22 -13.07 -7.98
C ASP A 320 -5.12 -12.71 -9.47
N ARG A 321 -4.86 -11.44 -9.79
CA ARG A 321 -4.58 -10.95 -11.15
C ARG A 321 -3.10 -11.10 -11.53
N LEU A 322 -2.19 -11.08 -10.57
CA LEU A 322 -0.76 -11.24 -10.79
C LEU A 322 -0.38 -12.69 -11.13
N TYR A 323 -0.99 -13.70 -10.48
CA TYR A 323 -0.70 -15.10 -10.78
C TYR A 323 -0.85 -15.47 -12.26
N PRO A 324 -1.99 -15.22 -12.94
CA PRO A 324 -2.12 -15.51 -14.36
C PRO A 324 -1.20 -14.63 -15.22
N ALA A 325 -0.88 -13.40 -14.80
CA ALA A 325 0.04 -12.52 -15.53
C ALA A 325 1.47 -13.05 -15.61
N VAL A 326 1.89 -13.90 -14.66
CA VAL A 326 3.19 -14.60 -14.67
C VAL A 326 3.07 -16.11 -14.93
N GLY A 327 1.89 -16.60 -15.31
CA GLY A 327 1.66 -18.01 -15.63
C GLY A 327 1.69 -18.94 -14.41
N THR A 328 1.46 -18.43 -13.20
CA THR A 328 1.30 -19.27 -11.99
C THR A 328 -0.12 -19.83 -11.96
N PRO A 329 -0.31 -21.16 -11.97
CA PRO A 329 -1.63 -21.77 -11.75
C PRO A 329 -2.11 -21.43 -10.34
N ALA A 330 -3.37 -21.01 -10.21
CA ALA A 330 -3.99 -20.73 -8.93
C ALA A 330 -5.45 -21.17 -8.94
N SER A 331 -5.93 -21.58 -7.78
CA SER A 331 -7.25 -22.16 -7.55
C SER A 331 -7.99 -21.38 -6.46
N PRO A 332 -9.32 -21.20 -6.56
CA PRO A 332 -10.08 -20.38 -5.63
C PRO A 332 -10.17 -21.02 -4.24
N VAL A 333 -10.05 -20.16 -3.22
CA VAL A 333 -10.20 -20.47 -1.80
C VAL A 333 -11.13 -19.44 -1.17
N SER A 334 -12.18 -19.90 -0.52
CA SER A 334 -13.18 -19.02 0.11
C SER A 334 -13.70 -19.59 1.43
N GLY A 335 -14.24 -18.69 2.25
CA GLY A 335 -14.75 -19.02 3.57
C GLY A 335 -15.30 -17.80 4.28
N ALA A 336 -15.47 -17.91 5.59
CA ALA A 336 -15.96 -16.82 6.44
C ALA A 336 -15.28 -16.79 7.81
N VAL A 337 -15.16 -15.57 8.35
CA VAL A 337 -14.64 -15.32 9.69
C VAL A 337 -15.78 -14.86 10.58
N HIS A 338 -15.96 -15.55 11.71
CA HIS A 338 -16.93 -15.20 12.74
C HIS A 338 -16.22 -15.00 14.09
N ASP A 339 -16.86 -14.30 15.01
CA ASP A 339 -16.42 -14.29 16.40
C ASP A 339 -16.92 -15.55 17.14
N PRO A 340 -16.50 -15.80 18.39
CA PRO A 340 -16.96 -16.95 19.16
C PRO A 340 -18.49 -17.01 19.41
N ASP A 341 -19.18 -15.87 19.33
CA ASP A 341 -20.63 -15.77 19.48
C ASP A 341 -21.38 -15.99 18.15
N GLY A 342 -20.63 -16.18 17.05
CA GLY A 342 -21.16 -16.45 15.73
C GLY A 342 -21.50 -15.19 14.92
N ALA A 343 -21.11 -14.00 15.38
CA ALA A 343 -21.28 -12.78 14.59
C ALA A 343 -20.19 -12.69 13.50
N ALA A 344 -20.57 -12.21 12.33
CA ALA A 344 -19.64 -11.99 11.22
C ALA A 344 -18.58 -10.94 11.56
N VAL A 345 -17.31 -11.22 11.25
CA VAL A 345 -16.22 -10.27 11.47
C VAL A 345 -15.82 -9.62 10.16
N ALA A 346 -16.27 -8.38 9.96
CA ALA A 346 -15.91 -7.57 8.80
C ALA A 346 -14.51 -6.95 8.92
N GLY A 347 -13.83 -6.81 7.78
CA GLY A 347 -12.52 -6.14 7.69
C GLY A 347 -11.35 -6.92 8.29
N ALA A 348 -11.53 -8.19 8.69
CA ALA A 348 -10.45 -9.07 9.10
C ALA A 348 -9.56 -9.45 7.92
N TRP A 349 -8.29 -9.73 8.18
CA TRP A 349 -7.35 -10.23 7.20
C TRP A 349 -7.26 -11.75 7.29
N VAL A 350 -7.37 -12.46 6.18
CA VAL A 350 -7.14 -13.90 6.12
C VAL A 350 -5.88 -14.15 5.33
N THR A 351 -4.84 -14.66 5.99
CA THR A 351 -3.51 -14.87 5.41
C THR A 351 -3.28 -16.34 5.13
N ALA A 352 -2.80 -16.67 3.93
CA ALA A 352 -2.39 -18.03 3.58
C ALA A 352 -0.88 -18.22 3.80
N LEU A 353 -0.52 -19.12 4.71
CA LEU A 353 0.87 -19.51 4.98
C LEU A 353 1.11 -20.94 4.46
N PRO A 354 2.08 -21.17 3.56
CA PRO A 354 2.35 -22.50 3.06
C PRO A 354 2.97 -23.38 4.14
N ILE A 355 2.52 -24.63 4.17
CA ILE A 355 3.05 -25.68 5.04
C ILE A 355 4.19 -26.36 4.30
N THR A 356 5.37 -26.38 4.92
CA THR A 356 6.52 -27.06 4.33
C THR A 356 6.40 -28.58 4.51
N ALA A 357 7.02 -29.37 3.63
CA ALA A 357 6.98 -30.84 3.67
C ALA A 357 7.43 -31.48 5.00
N ALA A 358 8.07 -30.72 5.89
CA ALA A 358 8.41 -31.14 7.25
C ALA A 358 7.27 -30.95 8.27
N GLY A 359 6.07 -30.54 7.83
CA GLY A 359 4.92 -30.24 8.70
C GLY A 359 5.08 -28.97 9.54
N ALA A 360 6.18 -28.23 9.36
CA ALA A 360 6.44 -26.98 10.06
C ALA A 360 5.81 -25.79 9.30
N GLN A 361 5.11 -24.93 10.05
CA GLN A 361 4.78 -23.57 9.63
C GLN A 361 6.10 -22.83 9.38
N GLY A 362 6.39 -22.50 8.13
CA GLY A 362 7.72 -21.93 7.81
C GLY A 362 7.81 -21.15 6.52
N GLY A 363 6.77 -21.16 5.68
CA GLY A 363 6.76 -20.34 4.48
C GLY A 363 6.30 -18.92 4.75
N ALA A 364 6.80 -17.97 3.95
CA ALA A 364 6.25 -16.64 3.88
C ALA A 364 4.81 -16.67 3.36
N ALA A 365 4.00 -15.69 3.76
CA ALA A 365 2.65 -15.53 3.22
C ALA A 365 2.67 -15.48 1.69
N VAL A 366 1.69 -16.13 1.06
CA VAL A 366 1.57 -16.21 -0.40
C VAL A 366 0.45 -15.32 -0.95
N ASN A 367 -0.61 -15.10 -0.17
CA ASN A 367 -1.72 -14.22 -0.48
C ASN A 367 -2.46 -13.83 0.81
N GLN A 368 -3.30 -12.79 0.75
CA GLN A 368 -4.12 -12.36 1.88
C GLN A 368 -5.41 -11.67 1.40
N ALA A 369 -6.56 -12.10 1.92
CA ALA A 369 -7.86 -11.49 1.64
C ALA A 369 -8.34 -10.62 2.79
N ARG A 370 -9.23 -9.67 2.51
CA ARG A 370 -10.01 -8.94 3.51
C ARG A 370 -11.41 -9.52 3.57
N THR A 371 -11.98 -9.65 4.77
CA THR A 371 -13.38 -10.05 4.91
C THR A 371 -14.33 -8.89 4.62
N ASP A 372 -15.45 -9.18 3.99
CA ASP A 372 -16.53 -8.23 3.73
C ASP A 372 -17.45 -8.03 4.96
N ALA A 373 -18.54 -7.27 4.78
CA ALA A 373 -19.53 -7.01 5.84
C ALA A 373 -20.21 -8.28 6.40
N THR A 374 -20.21 -9.38 5.65
CA THR A 374 -20.75 -10.69 6.04
C THR A 374 -19.69 -11.62 6.64
N GLY A 375 -18.45 -11.13 6.77
CA GLY A 375 -17.31 -11.91 7.24
C GLY A 375 -16.74 -12.84 6.16
N ALA A 376 -17.26 -12.81 4.93
CA ALA A 376 -16.82 -13.67 3.85
C ALA A 376 -15.48 -13.19 3.27
N PHE A 377 -14.62 -14.12 2.89
CA PHE A 377 -13.36 -13.85 2.19
C PHE A 377 -13.21 -14.75 0.96
N ALA A 378 -12.47 -14.26 -0.03
CA ALA A 378 -12.05 -15.02 -1.19
C ALA A 378 -10.64 -14.61 -1.62
N MET A 379 -9.85 -15.61 -2.06
CA MET A 379 -8.55 -15.42 -2.68
C MET A 379 -8.28 -16.59 -3.64
N THR A 380 -7.24 -16.49 -4.45
CA THR A 380 -6.68 -17.64 -5.17
C THR A 380 -5.34 -18.05 -4.58
N LEU A 381 -5.06 -19.35 -4.58
CA LEU A 381 -3.79 -19.91 -4.11
C LEU A 381 -3.21 -20.88 -5.13
N PRO A 382 -1.89 -20.91 -5.32
CA PRO A 382 -1.23 -21.98 -6.06
C PRO A 382 -1.49 -23.36 -5.41
N PRO A 383 -1.23 -24.46 -6.12
CA PRO A 383 -1.43 -25.79 -5.55
C PRO A 383 -0.46 -26.05 -4.39
N GLY A 384 -0.98 -26.57 -3.28
CA GLY A 384 -0.18 -26.82 -2.08
C GLY A 384 -1.02 -26.95 -0.81
N ASP A 385 -0.34 -27.17 0.30
CA ASP A 385 -0.93 -27.21 1.64
C ASP A 385 -0.70 -25.88 2.35
N TYR A 386 -1.74 -25.34 2.97
CA TYR A 386 -1.72 -24.03 3.62
C TYR A 386 -2.38 -24.07 4.98
N ASP A 387 -1.88 -23.25 5.89
CA ASP A 387 -2.58 -22.81 7.08
C ASP A 387 -3.18 -21.42 6.77
N LEU A 388 -4.50 -21.30 6.87
CA LEU A 388 -5.21 -20.01 6.80
C LEU A 388 -5.38 -19.46 8.20
N ILE A 389 -4.97 -18.20 8.40
CA ILE A 389 -5.04 -17.53 9.71
C ILE A 389 -5.78 -16.21 9.54
N ALA A 390 -6.86 -16.02 10.31
CA ALA A 390 -7.53 -14.74 10.43
C ALA A 390 -6.79 -13.85 11.43
N SER A 391 -6.63 -12.57 11.10
CA SER A 391 -6.05 -11.55 11.97
C SER A 391 -6.77 -10.22 11.77
N GLY A 392 -6.47 -9.24 12.63
CA GLY A 392 -7.05 -7.91 12.53
C GLY A 392 -6.49 -6.97 13.59
N THR A 393 -6.72 -5.68 13.39
CA THR A 393 -6.30 -4.64 14.32
C THR A 393 -6.82 -4.93 15.73
N GLU A 394 -5.91 -4.98 16.70
CA GLU A 394 -6.22 -5.23 18.10
C GLU A 394 -6.99 -6.54 18.35
N ARG A 395 -6.69 -7.57 17.57
CA ARG A 395 -7.21 -8.93 17.76
C ARG A 395 -6.05 -9.91 17.92
N LYS A 396 -6.27 -10.98 18.68
CA LYS A 396 -5.37 -12.13 18.64
C LYS A 396 -5.61 -12.88 17.33
N PRO A 397 -4.57 -13.30 16.58
CA PRO A 397 -4.76 -14.16 15.41
C PRO A 397 -5.56 -15.44 15.75
N SER A 398 -6.34 -15.93 14.80
CA SER A 398 -7.11 -17.16 14.97
C SER A 398 -6.22 -18.39 15.07
N GLU A 399 -6.80 -19.49 15.56
CA GLU A 399 -6.22 -20.81 15.30
C GLU A 399 -6.12 -21.05 13.78
N PRO A 400 -5.07 -21.73 13.29
CA PRO A 400 -4.92 -22.03 11.87
C PRO A 400 -5.98 -23.01 11.35
N ALA A 401 -6.60 -22.69 10.21
CA ALA A 401 -7.41 -23.64 9.44
C ALA A 401 -6.57 -24.25 8.32
N ARG A 402 -6.38 -25.57 8.35
CA ARG A 402 -5.59 -26.27 7.34
C ARG A 402 -6.40 -26.54 6.07
N VAL A 403 -5.83 -26.21 4.92
CA VAL A 403 -6.43 -26.44 3.60
C VAL A 403 -5.41 -27.04 2.63
N THR A 404 -5.88 -27.88 1.72
CA THR A 404 -5.11 -28.42 0.60
C THR A 404 -5.73 -27.93 -0.71
N VAL A 405 -4.95 -27.23 -1.51
CA VAL A 405 -5.36 -26.65 -2.79
C VAL A 405 -4.81 -27.51 -3.92
N ALA A 406 -5.70 -28.06 -4.74
CA ALA A 406 -5.33 -28.81 -5.95
C ALA A 406 -5.24 -27.87 -7.18
N ALA A 407 -4.55 -28.30 -8.24
CA ALA A 407 -4.32 -27.50 -9.47
C ALA A 407 -5.58 -26.93 -10.12
N ASP A 408 -6.69 -27.68 -10.07
CA ASP A 408 -7.99 -27.30 -10.65
C ASP A 408 -9.12 -27.45 -9.62
N GLY A 409 -8.80 -27.32 -8.33
CA GLY A 409 -9.75 -27.50 -7.23
C GLY A 409 -10.33 -26.19 -6.73
N ALA A 410 -11.49 -26.24 -6.08
CA ALA A 410 -11.98 -25.12 -5.27
C ALA A 410 -12.01 -25.55 -3.81
N VAL A 411 -11.47 -24.72 -2.92
CA VAL A 411 -11.66 -24.87 -1.48
C VAL A 411 -12.72 -23.85 -1.06
N THR A 412 -13.80 -24.33 -0.45
CA THR A 412 -14.95 -23.50 -0.05
C THR A 412 -15.30 -23.81 1.41
N ASP A 413 -16.14 -22.96 2.00
CA ASP A 413 -16.67 -23.14 3.35
C ASP A 413 -15.60 -23.23 4.45
N VAL A 414 -14.45 -22.57 4.27
CA VAL A 414 -13.45 -22.49 5.34
C VAL A 414 -13.99 -21.60 6.47
N ALA A 415 -14.09 -22.16 7.67
CA ALA A 415 -14.53 -21.43 8.85
C ALA A 415 -13.33 -21.05 9.72
N LEU A 416 -13.24 -19.75 10.05
CA LEU A 416 -12.26 -19.20 10.98
C LEU A 416 -12.99 -18.48 12.12
N THR A 417 -12.44 -18.58 13.33
CA THR A 417 -12.96 -17.86 14.50
C THR A 417 -11.95 -16.80 14.95
N LEU A 418 -12.35 -15.53 14.97
CA LEU A 418 -11.48 -14.42 15.34
C LEU A 418 -12.04 -13.66 16.55
N THR A 419 -11.32 -13.73 17.67
CA THR A 419 -11.71 -13.09 18.93
C THR A 419 -11.87 -11.57 18.76
N PRO A 420 -12.91 -10.95 19.36
CA PRO A 420 -13.07 -9.50 19.38
C PRO A 420 -11.95 -8.79 20.16
N PRO A 421 -11.66 -7.50 19.86
CA PRO A 421 -10.83 -6.67 20.72
C PRO A 421 -11.45 -6.52 22.11
N ALA A 422 -10.60 -6.28 23.10
CA ALA A 422 -11.01 -5.89 24.45
C ALA A 422 -11.08 -4.37 24.58
N SER A 423 -12.14 -3.88 25.23
CA SER A 423 -12.26 -2.51 25.69
C SER A 423 -11.80 -2.40 27.15
N VAL A 424 -10.71 -1.67 27.41
CA VAL A 424 -10.05 -1.56 28.72
C VAL A 424 -10.07 -0.12 29.21
N THR A 425 -10.58 0.12 30.41
CA THR A 425 -10.57 1.45 31.04
C THR A 425 -9.24 1.74 31.74
N VAL A 426 -8.75 2.98 31.68
CA VAL A 426 -7.52 3.46 32.29
C VAL A 426 -7.83 4.52 33.34
N ALA A 427 -7.76 4.14 34.61
CA ALA A 427 -8.04 4.98 35.75
C ALA A 427 -6.74 5.38 36.48
N VAL A 428 -6.30 6.61 36.27
CA VAL A 428 -5.03 7.11 36.81
C VAL A 428 -5.25 8.31 37.71
N THR A 429 -4.62 8.29 38.87
CA THR A 429 -4.56 9.43 39.80
C THR A 429 -3.13 9.93 39.92
N THR A 430 -2.94 11.17 40.38
CA THR A 430 -1.61 11.74 40.60
C THR A 430 -1.57 12.61 41.86
N ASP A 431 -0.36 12.93 42.35
CA ASP A 431 -0.14 13.92 43.42
C ASP A 431 -0.40 15.38 42.97
N MET A 432 -0.64 15.60 41.68
CA MET A 432 -0.94 16.92 41.13
C MET A 432 -2.45 17.20 41.23
N PRO A 433 -2.88 18.48 41.20
CA PRO A 433 -4.29 18.81 41.21
C PRO A 433 -5.07 18.04 40.14
N ALA A 434 -6.22 17.50 40.53
CA ALA A 434 -7.09 16.77 39.62
C ALA A 434 -7.50 17.65 38.42
N PRO A 435 -7.73 17.05 37.24
CA PRO A 435 -8.23 17.79 36.09
C PRO A 435 -9.57 18.49 36.40
N THR A 436 -9.74 19.72 35.93
CA THR A 436 -11.03 20.40 35.94
C THR A 436 -12.03 19.60 35.12
N GLY A 437 -13.04 19.02 35.76
CA GLY A 437 -14.01 18.11 35.14
C GLY A 437 -14.08 16.71 35.76
N GLY A 438 -13.13 16.33 36.63
CA GLY A 438 -13.04 14.96 37.17
C GLY A 438 -12.51 13.95 36.14
N GLY A 439 -12.29 12.71 36.57
CA GLY A 439 -11.82 11.61 35.71
C GLY A 439 -10.31 11.33 35.79
N SER A 440 -9.86 10.41 34.92
CA SER A 440 -8.48 9.93 34.86
C SER A 440 -7.50 11.04 34.53
N ALA A 441 -6.38 11.10 35.25
CA ALA A 441 -5.32 12.05 34.96
C ALA A 441 -4.71 11.77 33.57
N PRO A 442 -4.42 12.81 32.76
CA PRO A 442 -3.86 12.58 31.45
C PRO A 442 -2.48 11.95 31.53
N VAL A 443 -2.28 10.80 30.89
CA VAL A 443 -1.03 10.05 30.89
C VAL A 443 -0.73 9.44 29.52
N LYS A 444 0.54 9.19 29.27
CA LYS A 444 1.00 8.30 28.21
C LYS A 444 0.97 6.86 28.75
N VAL A 445 0.31 5.96 28.03
CA VAL A 445 0.27 4.52 28.31
C VAL A 445 1.07 3.81 27.23
N ALA A 446 2.15 3.13 27.62
CA ALA A 446 2.90 2.25 26.74
C ALA A 446 2.61 0.79 27.10
N LEU A 447 2.13 0.02 26.13
CA LEU A 447 1.72 -1.36 26.27
C LEU A 447 2.65 -2.26 25.47
N ARG A 448 3.16 -3.33 26.08
CA ARG A 448 3.88 -4.40 25.38
C ARG A 448 3.25 -5.74 25.72
N ALA A 449 2.72 -6.41 24.71
CA ALA A 449 2.25 -7.78 24.88
C ALA A 449 3.42 -8.69 25.28
N LEU A 450 3.17 -9.57 26.25
CA LEU A 450 4.14 -10.52 26.78
C LEU A 450 4.03 -11.89 26.12
N ASP A 451 2.86 -12.22 25.56
CA ASP A 451 2.63 -13.49 24.88
C ASP A 451 3.35 -13.52 23.51
N GLU A 452 3.95 -14.68 23.18
CA GLU A 452 4.77 -14.89 21.96
C GLU A 452 3.97 -14.71 20.65
N ASP A 453 2.63 -14.78 20.70
CA ASP A 453 1.73 -14.66 19.55
C ASP A 453 1.53 -13.21 19.06
N ALA A 454 2.12 -12.21 19.74
CA ALA A 454 1.70 -10.82 19.60
C ALA A 454 2.11 -10.12 18.29
N ASN A 455 2.97 -10.72 17.46
CA ASN A 455 3.48 -10.08 16.24
C ASN A 455 4.07 -11.08 15.24
N ASP A 456 3.24 -11.94 14.65
CA ASP A 456 3.67 -12.72 13.49
C ASP A 456 3.78 -11.80 12.27
N THR A 457 5.01 -11.39 11.96
CA THR A 457 5.31 -10.48 10.85
C THR A 457 4.91 -11.06 9.49
N ARG A 458 4.70 -12.38 9.39
CA ARG A 458 4.17 -13.04 8.18
C ARG A 458 2.72 -12.70 7.91
N LEU A 459 1.96 -12.19 8.89
CA LEU A 459 0.58 -11.72 8.71
C LEU A 459 0.51 -10.25 8.24
N GLY A 460 1.67 -9.59 8.19
CA GLY A 460 1.80 -8.22 7.71
C GLY A 460 1.21 -7.18 8.67
N ASP A 461 1.16 -7.42 9.98
CA ASP A 461 0.51 -6.50 10.93
C ASP A 461 1.03 -5.06 10.82
N PHE A 462 0.11 -4.12 10.55
CA PHE A 462 0.37 -2.69 10.57
C PHE A 462 0.58 -2.23 12.03
N GLY A 463 1.60 -1.42 12.28
CA GLY A 463 1.68 -0.62 13.50
C GLY A 463 2.31 -1.27 14.74
N ARG A 464 2.64 -2.57 14.76
CA ARG A 464 3.32 -3.22 15.91
C ARG A 464 4.85 -3.30 15.77
N ARG A 465 5.50 -2.36 15.07
CA ARG A 465 6.96 -2.36 14.93
C ARG A 465 7.63 -2.13 16.29
N GLY A 466 8.26 -3.18 16.82
CA GLY A 466 8.93 -3.15 18.13
C GLY A 466 8.09 -3.64 19.31
N GLY A 467 6.86 -4.12 19.07
CA GLY A 467 6.02 -4.77 20.09
C GLY A 467 5.46 -3.84 21.17
N TRP A 468 5.71 -2.53 21.07
CA TRP A 468 5.15 -1.51 21.94
C TRP A 468 4.05 -0.74 21.22
N ARG A 469 2.92 -0.55 21.89
CA ARG A 469 1.88 0.39 21.53
C ARG A 469 1.92 1.57 22.50
N VAL A 470 1.69 2.78 22.01
CA VAL A 470 1.67 3.98 22.83
C VAL A 470 0.37 4.72 22.58
N GLU A 471 -0.34 5.04 23.65
CA GLU A 471 -1.61 5.76 23.64
C GLU A 471 -1.55 6.91 24.65
N PHE A 472 -2.31 7.97 24.39
CA PHE A 472 -2.48 9.07 25.32
C PHE A 472 -3.93 9.08 25.80
N VAL A 473 -4.12 8.91 27.11
CA VAL A 473 -5.43 8.86 27.76
C VAL A 473 -5.60 10.05 28.68
N GLY A 474 -6.83 10.40 29.01
CA GLY A 474 -7.16 11.49 29.93
C GLY A 474 -8.67 11.67 30.12
N PRO A 475 -9.12 12.80 30.69
CA PRO A 475 -10.54 13.06 30.92
C PRO A 475 -11.34 13.00 29.62
N GLY A 476 -12.38 12.17 29.58
CA GLY A 476 -13.21 11.96 28.39
C GLY A 476 -12.59 11.04 27.33
N TYR A 477 -11.38 10.51 27.56
CA TYR A 477 -10.68 9.60 26.66
C TYR A 477 -9.85 8.60 27.49
N ASP A 478 -10.54 7.75 28.24
CA ASP A 478 -9.95 6.84 29.24
C ASP A 478 -10.11 5.36 28.90
N THR A 479 -10.54 5.04 27.67
CA THR A 479 -10.74 3.66 27.23
C THR A 479 -9.78 3.32 26.09
N LEU A 480 -9.18 2.13 26.14
CA LEU A 480 -8.27 1.58 25.15
C LEU A 480 -8.91 0.34 24.51
N THR A 481 -8.95 0.30 23.19
CA THR A 481 -9.29 -0.92 22.45
C THR A 481 -8.01 -1.68 22.14
N ILE A 482 -7.81 -2.88 22.67
CA ILE A 482 -6.57 -3.68 22.53
C ILE A 482 -6.87 -5.16 22.21
N ALA A 483 -5.88 -5.92 21.75
CA ALA A 483 -6.00 -7.38 21.77
C ALA A 483 -6.08 -7.90 23.22
N PRO A 484 -6.96 -8.86 23.54
CA PRO A 484 -6.94 -9.52 24.84
C PRO A 484 -5.62 -10.28 25.06
N GLY A 485 -5.06 -10.24 26.27
CA GLY A 485 -3.84 -10.99 26.60
C GLY A 485 -3.04 -10.41 27.76
N HIS A 486 -1.80 -10.91 27.95
CA HIS A 486 -0.90 -10.45 29.00
C HIS A 486 0.01 -9.32 28.52
N TYR A 487 0.11 -8.24 29.31
CA TYR A 487 0.83 -7.02 28.96
C TYR A 487 1.77 -6.55 30.05
N ARG A 488 2.90 -5.98 29.64
CA ARG A 488 3.62 -4.98 30.42
C ARG A 488 3.07 -3.60 30.08
N VAL A 489 2.64 -2.88 31.10
CA VAL A 489 2.08 -1.53 31.00
C VAL A 489 3.02 -0.52 31.65
N VAL A 490 3.37 0.55 30.95
CA VAL A 490 4.15 1.67 31.50
C VAL A 490 3.32 2.94 31.38
N LEU A 491 2.97 3.54 32.52
CA LEU A 491 2.24 4.80 32.58
C LEU A 491 3.20 5.93 32.95
N SER A 492 3.19 7.02 32.19
CA SER A 492 4.04 8.17 32.50
C SER A 492 3.39 9.51 32.15
N ARG A 493 3.81 10.57 32.85
CA ARG A 493 3.32 11.93 32.62
C ARG A 493 4.39 12.96 32.99
N GLY A 494 5.09 13.47 31.97
CA GLY A 494 6.10 14.51 32.12
C GLY A 494 7.28 14.11 33.03
N PRO A 495 8.21 15.05 33.28
CA PRO A 495 9.37 14.80 34.12
C PRO A 495 9.10 14.94 35.63
N GLU A 496 7.95 15.53 36.01
CA GLU A 496 7.62 15.87 37.40
C GLU A 496 7.04 14.69 38.21
N LEU A 497 6.62 13.63 37.51
CA LEU A 497 5.98 12.46 38.10
C LEU A 497 6.77 11.21 37.76
N ALA A 498 6.92 10.31 38.75
CA ALA A 498 7.57 9.04 38.53
C ALA A 498 6.69 8.14 37.65
N PRO A 499 7.25 7.47 36.62
CA PRO A 499 6.50 6.51 35.83
C PRO A 499 6.16 5.26 36.65
N VAL A 500 5.00 4.67 36.38
CA VAL A 500 4.57 3.39 36.97
C VAL A 500 4.73 2.30 35.92
N THR A 501 5.35 1.19 36.28
CA THR A 501 5.36 -0.03 35.47
C THR A 501 4.52 -1.09 36.17
N LEU A 502 3.56 -1.63 35.44
CA LEU A 502 2.80 -2.81 35.83
C LEU A 502 3.28 -3.96 34.92
N ASP A 503 3.92 -4.95 35.51
CA ASP A 503 4.36 -6.14 34.79
C ASP A 503 3.27 -7.20 34.83
N ASP A 504 3.10 -7.93 33.72
CA ASP A 504 2.21 -9.09 33.60
C ASP A 504 0.74 -8.83 34.00
N VAL A 505 0.15 -7.80 33.39
CA VAL A 505 -1.26 -7.46 33.54
C VAL A 505 -2.08 -8.20 32.49
N LEU A 506 -3.00 -9.06 32.92
CA LEU A 506 -4.04 -9.62 32.05
C LEU A 506 -5.05 -8.53 31.71
N LEU A 507 -5.21 -8.25 30.43
CA LEU A 507 -6.18 -7.29 29.92
C LEU A 507 -7.21 -7.99 29.05
N GLU A 508 -8.47 -7.92 29.47
CA GLU A 508 -9.65 -8.53 28.83
C GLU A 508 -10.75 -7.47 28.67
N ASP A 509 -11.82 -7.81 27.96
CA ASP A 509 -12.93 -6.89 27.73
C ASP A 509 -13.58 -6.47 29.05
N GLY A 510 -13.81 -5.16 29.21
CA GLY A 510 -14.26 -4.55 30.47
C GLY A 510 -13.19 -4.45 31.55
N GLY A 511 -11.93 -4.83 31.26
CA GLY A 511 -10.80 -4.73 32.18
C GLY A 511 -10.49 -3.28 32.58
N THR A 512 -9.79 -3.10 33.70
CA THR A 512 -9.37 -1.76 34.16
C THR A 512 -7.90 -1.74 34.58
N ILE A 513 -7.13 -0.82 33.99
CA ILE A 513 -5.78 -0.47 34.42
C ILE A 513 -5.90 0.64 35.45
N THR A 514 -5.43 0.40 36.67
CA THR A 514 -5.43 1.42 37.74
C THR A 514 -4.01 1.74 38.18
N ALA A 515 -3.68 3.04 38.29
CA ALA A 515 -2.38 3.47 38.78
C ALA A 515 -2.45 4.82 39.53
N HIS A 516 -1.44 5.08 40.35
CA HIS A 516 -1.20 6.36 40.99
C HIS A 516 0.23 6.82 40.67
N LEU A 517 0.40 8.01 40.08
CA LEU A 517 1.72 8.58 39.80
C LEU A 517 2.08 9.59 40.88
N ALA A 518 3.08 9.22 41.68
CA ALA A 518 3.65 10.08 42.71
C ALA A 518 4.62 11.11 42.12
N ARG A 519 4.84 12.21 42.84
CA ARG A 519 5.86 13.20 42.49
C ARG A 519 7.27 12.57 42.51
N ALA A 520 8.05 12.85 41.46
CA ALA A 520 9.40 12.30 41.26
C ALA A 520 10.44 12.85 42.23
#